data_AF-A0A7X7G3H6-F1
#
_entry.id   AF-A0A7X7G3H6-F1
#
_cell.length_a   1.000
_cell.length_b   1.000
_cell.length_c   1.000
_cell.angle_alpha   90.00
_cell.angle_beta   90.00
_cell.angle_gamma   90.00
#
_symmetry.space_group_name_H-M   'P 1'
#
loop_
_entity.id
_entity.type
_entity.pdbx_description
1 polymer ?
#
loop_
_entity_poly.entity_id
_entity_poly.type
_entity_poly.pdbx_seq_one_letter_code
_entity_poly.pdbx_strand_id
1 'polypeptide(L)' 'MKMKTTEQIGTAIRTRRKQLKITQKELAMTCGTGLRFIVDLEKGKPTCQIGKTLQVLQALGLAIETTPLSGDDAGGKRP' A
#
# COMPACT_ATOMS: atom_id res chain seq x y z
N MET A 1 -9.23 -5.57 -7.18
CA MET A 1 -8.66 -6.85 -6.70
C MET A 1 -8.62 -6.81 -5.17
N LYS A 2 -9.09 -7.83 -4.46
CA LYS A 2 -9.02 -7.88 -2.98
C LYS A 2 -7.65 -8.42 -2.56
N MET A 3 -6.94 -7.69 -1.69
CA MET A 3 -5.67 -8.13 -1.10
C MET A 3 -5.93 -8.60 0.34
N LYS A 4 -5.37 -9.75 0.69
CA LYS A 4 -5.52 -10.42 2.00
C LYS A 4 -4.18 -10.58 2.73
N THR A 5 -3.04 -10.38 2.05
CA THR A 5 -1.71 -10.55 2.65
C THR A 5 -0.80 -9.36 2.35
N THR A 6 0.26 -9.22 3.15
CA THR A 6 1.25 -8.14 3.00
C THR A 6 2.10 -8.33 1.74
N GLU A 7 2.33 -9.56 1.28
CA GLU A 7 3.01 -9.88 0.02
C GLU A 7 2.22 -9.39 -1.19
N GLN A 8 0.89 -9.48 -1.14
CA GLN A 8 0.03 -8.96 -2.21
C GLN A 8 0.12 -7.45 -2.30
N ILE A 9 0.13 -6.75 -1.16
CA ILE A 9 0.33 -5.30 -1.09
C ILE A 9 1.71 -4.93 -1.63
N GLY A 10 2.78 -5.60 -1.17
CA GLY A 10 4.15 -5.38 -1.64
C GLY A 10 4.30 -5.60 -3.15
N THR A 11 3.65 -6.63 -3.68
CA THR A 11 3.62 -6.94 -5.11
C THR A 11 2.90 -5.85 -5.90
N ALA A 12 1.76 -5.34 -5.41
CA ALA A 12 1.02 -4.25 -6.05
C ALA A 12 1.87 -2.97 -6.13
N ILE A 13 2.52 -2.60 -5.02
CA ILE A 13 3.44 -1.45 -4.94
C ILE A 13 4.60 -1.62 -5.93
N ARG A 14 5.27 -2.78 -5.93
CA ARG A 14 6.38 -3.10 -6.85
C ARG A 14 5.94 -3.03 -8.31
N THR A 15 4.77 -3.56 -8.62
CA THR A 15 4.21 -3.57 -9.98
C THR A 15 3.96 -2.15 -10.45
N ARG A 16 3.30 -1.32 -9.62
CA ARG A 16 3.05 0.08 -9.94
C ARG A 16 4.34 0.87 -10.11
N ARG A 17 5.32 0.71 -9.22
CA ARG A 17 6.63 1.35 -9.35
C ARG A 17 7.30 1.01 -10.69
N LYS A 18 7.28 -0.27 -11.09
CA LYS A 18 7.84 -0.71 -12.38
C LYS A 18 7.11 -0.12 -13.58
N GLN A 19 5.78 0.03 -13.52
CA GLN A 19 5.01 0.71 -14.57
C GLN A 19 5.42 2.17 -14.76
N LEU A 20 5.74 2.86 -13.65
CA LEU A 20 6.27 4.22 -13.66
C LEU A 20 7.75 4.30 -14.06
N LYS A 21 8.41 3.15 -14.26
CA LYS A 21 9.82 3.04 -14.66
C LYS A 21 10.82 3.72 -13.70
N ILE A 22 10.45 3.85 -12.42
CA ILE A 22 11.35 4.38 -11.39
C ILE A 22 11.99 3.25 -10.57
N THR A 23 13.19 3.52 -10.06
CA THR A 23 13.94 2.65 -9.17
C THR A 23 13.41 2.69 -7.74
N GLN A 24 13.78 1.71 -6.92
CA GLN A 24 13.46 1.72 -5.48
C GLN A 24 14.11 2.91 -4.77
N LYS A 25 15.29 3.35 -5.22
CA LYS A 25 16.00 4.51 -4.66
C LYS A 25 15.26 5.81 -4.94
N GLU A 26 14.80 6.00 -6.17
CA GLU A 26 13.98 7.18 -6.54
C GLU A 26 12.68 7.21 -5.74
N LEU A 27 11.96 6.09 -5.64
CA LEU A 27 10.75 6.01 -4.82
C LEU A 27 11.03 6.34 -3.35
N ALA A 28 12.13 5.81 -2.79
CA ALA A 28 12.52 6.09 -1.41
C ALA A 28 12.77 7.58 -1.18
N MET A 29 13.49 8.24 -2.10
CA MET A 29 13.77 9.68 -2.05
C MET A 29 12.48 10.50 -2.15
N THR A 30 11.60 10.20 -3.11
CA THR A 30 10.31 10.89 -3.27
C THR A 30 9.44 10.80 -2.02
N CYS A 31 9.47 9.67 -1.31
CA CYS A 31 8.64 9.46 -0.12
C CYS A 31 9.33 9.89 1.19
N GLY A 32 10.57 10.40 1.15
CA GLY A 32 11.33 10.71 2.38
C GLY A 32 11.59 9.47 3.26
N THR A 33 11.75 8.29 2.65
CA THR A 33 11.99 7.02 3.36
C THR A 33 13.38 6.45 3.05
N GLY A 34 13.86 5.53 3.88
CA GLY A 34 15.10 4.80 3.59
C GLY A 34 14.90 3.73 2.52
N LEU A 35 15.92 3.48 1.67
CA LEU A 35 15.86 2.42 0.64
C LEU A 35 15.49 1.04 1.22
N ARG A 36 15.99 0.70 2.41
CA ARG A 36 15.67 -0.56 3.10
C ARG A 36 14.17 -0.70 3.36
N PHE A 37 13.47 0.40 3.66
CA PHE A 37 12.03 0.40 3.86
C PHE A 37 11.30 0.03 2.56
N ILE A 38 11.65 0.64 1.41
CA ILE A 38 11.04 0.29 0.12
C ILE A 38 11.33 -1.17 -0.25
N VAL A 39 12.55 -1.66 -0.02
CA VAL A 39 12.90 -3.07 -0.26
C VAL A 39 12.06 -4.02 0.59
N ASP A 40 11.94 -3.73 1.88
CA ASP A 40 11.16 -4.56 2.81
C ASP A 40 9.65 -4.48 2.50
N LEU A 41 9.14 -3.29 2.17
CA LEU A 41 7.76 -3.06 1.79
C LEU A 41 7.37 -3.82 0.52
N GLU A 42 8.19 -3.76 -0.54
CA GLU A 42 7.94 -4.51 -1.77
C GLU A 42 8.04 -6.03 -1.60
N LYS A 43 8.81 -6.49 -0.60
CA LYS A 43 8.86 -7.90 -0.21
C LYS A 43 7.65 -8.33 0.65
N GLY A 44 6.81 -7.38 1.04
CA GLY A 44 5.64 -7.65 1.87
C GLY A 44 5.95 -7.85 3.35
N LYS A 45 7.02 -7.23 3.87
CA LYS A 45 7.38 -7.33 5.30
C LYS A 45 6.19 -6.90 6.18
N PRO A 46 5.68 -7.77 7.07
CA PRO A 46 4.48 -7.47 7.87
C PRO A 46 4.64 -6.28 8.83
N THR A 47 5.87 -5.98 9.23
CA THR A 47 6.20 -4.92 10.19
C THR A 47 6.50 -3.56 9.53
N CYS A 48 6.21 -3.38 8.24
CA CYS A 48 6.31 -2.06 7.61
C CYS A 48 5.27 -1.10 8.21
N GLN A 49 5.73 0.08 8.65
CA GLN A 49 4.89 1.08 9.29
C GLN A 49 3.80 1.60 8.32
N ILE A 50 2.54 1.50 8.71
CA ILE A 50 1.39 1.85 7.87
C ILE A 50 1.42 3.30 7.37
N GLY A 51 1.83 4.26 8.20
CA GLY A 51 1.91 5.67 7.79
C GLY A 51 2.86 5.90 6.61
N LYS A 52 4.04 5.26 6.62
CA LYS A 52 4.99 5.31 5.50
C LYS A 52 4.50 4.54 4.29
N THR A 53 3.81 3.43 4.50
CA THR A 53 3.18 2.67 3.41
C THR A 53 2.15 3.53 2.68
N LEU A 54 1.31 4.28 3.41
CA LEU A 54 0.33 5.20 2.83
C LEU A 54 1.00 6.32 2.02
N GLN A 55 2.10 6.90 2.51
CA GLN A 55 2.90 7.89 1.76
C GLN A 55 3.43 7.31 0.44
N VAL A 56 3.96 6.08 0.48
CA VAL A 56 4.44 5.39 -0.73
C VAL A 56 3.32 5.14 -1.73
N LEU A 57 2.14 4.71 -1.26
CA LEU A 57 0.98 4.49 -2.12
C LEU A 57 0.57 5.81 -2.80
N GLN A 58 0.48 6.90 -2.05
CA GLN A 58 0.16 8.22 -2.60
C GLN A 58 1.17 8.66 -3.67
N ALA A 59 2.47 8.51 -3.42
CA ALA A 59 3.53 8.83 -4.39
C ALA A 59 3.44 8.00 -5.69
N LEU A 60 2.86 6.80 -5.61
CA LEU A 60 2.63 5.92 -6.77
C LEU A 60 1.26 6.15 -7.45
N GLY A 61 0.45 7.09 -6.95
CA GLY A 61 -0.91 7.33 -7.41
C GLY A 61 -1.86 6.19 -7.06
N LEU A 62 -1.67 5.56 -5.90
CA LEU A 62 -2.49 4.48 -5.37
C LEU A 62 -3.17 4.91 -4.07
N ALA A 63 -4.30 4.26 -3.78
CA ALA A 63 -5.03 4.39 -2.52
C ALA A 63 -5.44 3.00 -1.99
N ILE A 64 -5.72 2.92 -0.70
CA ILE A 64 -6.36 1.76 -0.06
C ILE A 64 -7.75 2.19 0.37
N GLU A 65 -8.72 1.32 0.13
CA GLU A 65 -10.09 1.45 0.62
C GLU A 65 -10.43 0.27 1.52
N THR A 66 -11.23 0.51 2.55
CA THR A 66 -11.75 -0.53 3.44
C THR A 66 -13.12 -0.98 2.97
N THR A 67 -13.31 -2.28 2.86
CA THR A 67 -14.63 -2.89 2.57
C THR A 67 -14.98 -3.89 3.67
N PRO A 68 -16.22 -3.91 4.19
CA PRO A 68 -16.69 -4.95 5.10
C PRO A 68 -16.51 -6.36 4.50
N LEU A 69 -16.07 -7.32 5.31
CA LEU A 69 -15.84 -8.71 4.87
C LEU A 69 -17.14 -9.53 4.75
N SER A 70 -18.18 -9.18 5.51
CA SER A 70 -19.62 -9.47 5.35
C SER A 70 -20.33 -9.01 6.64
N GLY A 71 -21.48 -8.30 6.52
CA GLY A 71 -22.50 -8.27 7.58
C GLY A 71 -22.95 -6.93 8.18
N ASP A 72 -22.31 -5.80 7.95
CA ASP A 72 -22.78 -4.52 8.51
C ASP A 72 -23.71 -3.74 7.55
N ASP A 73 -24.58 -4.47 6.83
CA ASP A 73 -25.85 -3.92 6.35
C ASP A 73 -26.80 -3.78 7.55
N ALA A 74 -26.38 -3.04 8.58
CA ALA A 74 -27.30 -2.49 9.54
C ALA A 74 -28.05 -1.36 8.83
N GLY A 75 -29.18 -1.74 8.21
CA GLY A 75 -30.28 -0.84 7.88
C GLY A 75 -30.80 -0.15 9.14
N GLY A 76 -30.02 0.76 9.70
CA GLY A 76 -30.43 1.72 10.71
C GLY A 76 -31.07 2.89 9.99
N LYS A 77 -32.37 2.77 9.73
CA LYS A 77 -33.26 3.91 9.49
C LYS A 77 -32.93 4.98 10.54
N ARG A 78 -32.27 6.07 10.14
CA ARG A 78 -32.16 7.26 10.99
C ARG A 78 -33.57 7.79 11.22
N PRO A 79 -34.01 7.99 12.48
CA PRO A 79 -35.23 8.74 12.74
C PRO A 79 -35.09 10.19 12.23
#